data_AF-A0A3M1GR40-F1
#
_entry.id   AF-A0A3M1GR40-F1
#
_cell.length_a   1.000
_cell.length_b   1.000
_cell.length_c   1.000
_cell.angle_alpha   90.00
_cell.angle_beta   90.00
_cell.angle_gamma   90.00
#
_symmetry.space_group_name_H-M   'P 1'
#
loop_
_entity.id
_entity.type
_entity.pdbx_description
1 polymer ?
#
loop_
_entity_poly.entity_id
_entity_poly.type
_entity_poly.pdbx_seq_one_letter_code
_entity_poly.pdbx_strand_id
1 'polypeptide(L)'
;MDIRGALRKRTERVPLRALERRGFRSVQVLDMRTIERIVSEAVEQVFVRHEREVSAGERGTIEHEAKQEFLKLLAEHKKVLAAKTEAERVRAELEKRLAELGRERERQQHALERAQREQLSSRDVSISPEAFAELERRLRHLFDQLMNEQQRRSLAEIGPRALKGLSEFERELARMIDELLARERDRYLSEERREHDRRVELLERRLAKVNRALAETEKRLEQVVKAKSVDPGIASVYDTVQGLDASDPAYGRKRELLHVIFLENLELQGKPIEPEDREPQASAPEPDDLPPPPPDFAPPREDLIMETAF
;
A
#
# COMPACT_ATOMS: atom_id res chain seq x y z
N MET A 1 11.81 48.30 -25.36
CA MET A 1 11.95 47.22 -26.37
C MET A 1 10.73 46.32 -26.29
N ASP A 2 10.09 46.00 -27.41
CA ASP A 2 8.99 45.02 -27.45
C ASP A 2 9.56 43.58 -27.44
N ILE A 3 9.80 43.08 -26.23
CA ILE A 3 10.39 41.75 -25.97
C ILE A 3 9.50 40.64 -26.56
N ARG A 4 8.17 40.83 -26.55
CA ARG A 4 7.20 39.87 -27.07
C ARG A 4 7.31 39.74 -28.59
N GLY A 5 7.46 40.86 -29.29
CA GLY A 5 7.71 40.89 -30.72
C GLY A 5 9.02 40.21 -31.12
N ALA A 6 10.09 40.41 -30.34
CA ALA A 6 11.40 39.80 -30.59
C ALA A 6 11.41 38.28 -30.35
N LEU A 7 10.75 37.81 -29.28
CA LEU A 7 10.60 36.38 -29.01
C LEU A 7 9.77 35.69 -30.09
N ARG A 8 8.62 36.28 -30.50
CA ARG A 8 7.78 35.71 -31.57
C ARG A 8 8.53 35.53 -32.90
N LYS A 9 9.46 36.43 -33.23
CA LYS A 9 10.26 36.34 -34.46
C LYS A 9 11.34 35.26 -34.40
N ARG A 10 11.79 34.85 -33.20
CA ARG A 10 12.83 33.82 -33.00
C ARG A 10 12.29 32.44 -32.63
N THR A 11 11.08 32.35 -32.09
CA THR A 11 10.45 31.06 -31.79
C THR A 11 9.86 30.44 -33.06
N GLU A 12 10.51 29.41 -33.57
CA GLU A 12 10.00 28.62 -34.70
C GLU A 12 8.81 27.78 -34.24
N ARG A 13 7.66 27.93 -34.89
CA ARG A 13 6.47 27.10 -34.61
C ARG A 13 6.68 25.73 -35.21
N VAL A 14 7.15 24.78 -34.41
CA VAL A 14 7.24 23.37 -34.82
C VAL A 14 5.94 22.66 -34.46
N PRO A 15 5.22 22.06 -35.42
CA PRO A 15 3.99 21.33 -35.12
C PRO A 15 4.28 20.08 -34.29
N LEU A 16 3.39 19.75 -33.35
CA LEU A 16 3.51 18.61 -32.42
C LEU A 16 3.84 17.29 -33.13
N ARG A 17 3.21 17.02 -34.28
CA ARG A 17 3.47 15.81 -35.09
C ARG A 17 4.91 15.71 -35.60
N ALA A 18 5.60 16.83 -35.83
CA ALA A 18 6.99 16.83 -36.26
C ALA A 18 7.94 16.54 -35.08
N LEU A 19 7.57 16.94 -33.87
CA LEU A 19 8.29 16.62 -32.64
C LEU A 19 8.09 15.13 -32.27
N GLU A 20 6.88 14.62 -32.44
CA GLU A 20 6.56 13.21 -32.23
C GLU A 20 7.33 12.28 -33.18
N ARG A 21 7.40 12.61 -34.48
CA ARG A 21 8.24 11.87 -35.46
C ARG A 21 9.73 11.89 -35.13
N ARG A 22 10.19 12.91 -34.39
CA ARG A 22 11.57 13.01 -33.88
C ARG A 22 11.77 12.29 -32.55
N GLY A 23 10.74 11.61 -32.03
CA GLY A 23 10.79 10.85 -30.79
C GLY A 23 10.54 11.68 -29.52
N PHE A 24 10.18 12.96 -29.65
CA PHE A 24 9.83 13.78 -28.49
C PHE A 24 8.38 13.52 -28.10
N ARG A 25 8.18 12.80 -26.98
CA ARG A 25 6.84 12.54 -26.41
C ARG A 25 6.30 13.70 -25.57
N SER A 26 7.16 14.60 -25.13
CA SER A 26 6.80 15.79 -24.38
C SER A 26 7.73 16.95 -24.76
N VAL A 27 7.18 18.16 -24.77
CA VAL A 27 7.90 19.39 -25.10
C VAL A 27 7.74 20.31 -23.91
N GLN A 28 8.84 20.67 -23.26
CA GLN A 28 8.81 21.66 -22.19
C GLN A 28 8.65 23.04 -22.81
N VAL A 29 7.50 23.65 -22.57
CA VAL A 29 7.24 25.04 -22.94
C VAL A 29 7.54 25.90 -21.71
N LEU A 30 8.43 26.88 -21.86
CA LEU A 30 8.62 27.89 -20.83
C LEU A 30 7.40 28.81 -20.82
N ASP A 31 6.79 29.00 -19.65
CA ASP A 31 5.73 29.98 -19.48
C ASP A 31 6.28 31.39 -19.78
N MET A 32 5.45 32.22 -20.41
CA MET A 32 5.77 33.60 -20.72
C MET A 32 6.14 34.38 -19.44
N ARG A 33 5.44 34.12 -18.32
CA ARG A 33 5.76 34.73 -17.02
C ARG A 33 7.17 34.41 -16.56
N THR A 34 7.62 33.17 -16.77
CA THR A 34 8.99 32.73 -16.43
C THR A 34 10.02 33.43 -17.31
N ILE A 35 9.74 33.57 -18.61
CA ILE A 35 10.62 34.30 -19.52
C ILE A 35 10.70 35.77 -19.12
N GLU A 36 9.57 36.41 -18.85
CA GLU A 36 9.51 37.81 -18.39
C GLU A 36 10.32 37.99 -17.10
N ARG A 37 10.18 37.08 -16.12
CA ARG A 37 10.98 37.08 -14.88
C ARG A 37 12.48 36.96 -15.14
N ILE A 38 12.92 36.00 -15.96
CA ILE A 38 14.35 35.80 -16.26
C ILE A 38 14.92 37.02 -16.97
N VAL A 39 14.15 37.65 -17.87
CA VAL A 39 14.57 38.89 -18.55
C VAL A 39 14.68 40.04 -17.56
N SER A 40 13.68 40.24 -16.69
CA SER A 40 13.70 41.27 -15.64
C SER A 40 14.92 41.11 -14.73
N GLU A 41 15.18 39.89 -14.26
CA GLU A 41 16.30 39.58 -13.37
C GLU A 41 17.66 39.80 -14.05
N ALA A 42 17.80 39.39 -15.31
CA ALA A 42 19.01 39.65 -16.10
C ALA A 42 19.27 41.16 -16.29
N VAL A 43 18.23 41.92 -16.60
CA VAL A 43 18.31 43.37 -16.81
C VAL A 43 18.63 44.09 -15.50
N GLU A 44 17.99 43.71 -14.40
CA GLU A 44 18.23 44.25 -13.07
C GLU A 44 19.67 43.99 -12.59
N GLN A 45 20.20 42.78 -12.77
CA GLN A 45 21.60 42.47 -12.43
C GLN A 45 22.62 43.32 -13.20
N VAL A 46 22.35 43.62 -14.47
CA VAL A 46 23.22 44.49 -15.27
C VAL A 46 23.11 45.96 -14.83
N PHE A 47 21.90 46.43 -14.50
CA PHE A 47 21.72 47.79 -13.97
C PHE A 47 22.39 47.98 -12.61
N VAL A 48 22.32 46.99 -11.72
CA VAL A 48 23.03 47.01 -10.43
C VAL A 48 24.55 47.11 -10.62
N ARG A 49 25.11 46.48 -11.67
CA ARG A 49 26.55 46.60 -11.97
C ARG A 49 26.95 47.94 -12.56
N HIS A 50 26.06 48.62 -13.29
CA HIS A 50 26.31 49.90 -13.98
C HIS A 50 25.68 51.11 -13.27
N GLU A 51 25.66 51.12 -11.94
CA GLU A 51 25.01 52.12 -11.07
C GLU A 51 25.42 53.61 -11.28
N ARG A 52 26.29 53.92 -12.25
CA ARG A 52 26.74 55.30 -12.57
C ARG A 52 26.52 55.63 -14.05
N GLU A 53 25.79 56.72 -14.27
CA GLU A 53 25.55 57.46 -15.53
C GLU A 53 25.85 56.72 -16.84
N VAL A 54 24.84 56.00 -17.34
CA VAL A 54 24.91 55.28 -18.62
C VAL A 54 25.06 56.25 -19.79
N SER A 55 26.25 56.31 -20.39
CA SER A 55 26.50 57.10 -21.59
C SER A 55 25.89 56.42 -22.85
N ALA A 56 25.67 57.18 -23.93
CA ALA A 56 25.08 56.63 -25.16
C ALA A 56 25.93 55.51 -25.79
N GLY A 57 27.24 55.48 -25.54
CA GLY A 57 28.16 54.42 -25.99
C GLY A 57 28.04 53.12 -25.19
N GLU A 58 27.64 53.19 -23.92
CA GLU A 58 27.51 52.03 -23.03
C GLU A 58 26.23 51.22 -23.26
N ARG A 59 25.26 51.77 -24.01
CA ARG A 59 24.03 51.04 -24.34
C ARG A 59 24.29 49.72 -25.06
N GLY A 60 25.28 49.69 -25.95
CA GLY A 60 25.66 48.48 -26.68
C GLY A 60 26.32 47.42 -25.80
N THR A 61 27.14 47.84 -24.84
CA THR A 61 27.79 46.93 -23.89
C THR A 61 26.78 46.37 -22.89
N ILE A 62 25.89 47.21 -22.35
CA ILE A 62 24.78 46.79 -21.48
C ILE A 62 23.87 45.80 -22.18
N GLU A 63 23.50 46.03 -23.45
CA GLU A 63 22.67 45.09 -24.20
C GLU A 63 23.38 43.74 -24.40
N HIS A 64 24.69 43.76 -24.68
CA HIS A 64 25.46 42.52 -24.84
C HIS A 64 25.57 41.75 -23.51
N GLU A 65 25.88 42.43 -22.41
CA GLU A 65 25.96 41.83 -21.07
C GLU A 65 24.61 41.27 -20.62
N ALA A 66 23.51 42.00 -20.81
CA ALA A 66 22.17 41.52 -20.47
C ALA A 66 21.78 40.28 -21.28
N LYS A 67 22.18 40.20 -22.55
CA LYS A 67 22.00 38.98 -23.37
C LYS A 67 22.82 37.81 -22.84
N GLN A 68 24.07 38.05 -22.43
CA GLN A 68 24.92 37.00 -21.86
C GLN A 68 24.35 36.47 -20.53
N GLU A 69 23.96 37.36 -19.61
CA GLU A 69 23.35 36.97 -18.34
C GLU A 69 22.00 36.27 -18.55
N PHE A 70 21.17 36.75 -19.49
CA PHE A 70 19.94 36.05 -19.86
C PHE A 70 20.20 34.61 -20.35
N LEU A 71 21.20 34.40 -21.21
CA LEU A 71 21.55 33.06 -21.70
C LEU A 71 22.07 32.16 -20.57
N LYS A 72 22.82 32.73 -19.62
CA LYS A 72 23.31 32.03 -18.43
C LYS A 72 22.15 31.59 -17.53
N LEU A 73 21.24 32.51 -17.18
CA LEU A 73 20.05 32.21 -16.38
C LEU A 73 19.14 31.20 -17.09
N LEU A 74 18.99 31.28 -18.42
CA LEU A 74 18.22 30.30 -19.19
C LEU A 74 18.87 28.91 -19.16
N ALA A 75 20.20 28.83 -19.23
CA ALA A 75 20.93 27.57 -19.11
C ALA A 75 20.81 26.98 -17.69
N GLU A 76 20.89 27.81 -16.65
CA GLU A 76 20.66 27.41 -15.25
C GLU A 76 19.22 26.92 -15.05
N HIS A 77 18.23 27.66 -15.54
CA HIS A 77 16.82 27.26 -15.49
C HIS A 77 16.57 25.93 -16.22
N LYS A 78 17.20 25.73 -17.39
CA LYS A 78 17.13 24.44 -18.11
C LYS A 78 17.74 23.29 -17.29
N LYS A 79 18.86 23.52 -16.60
CA LYS A 79 19.46 22.52 -15.68
C LYS A 79 18.51 22.20 -14.52
N VAL A 80 17.88 23.21 -13.93
CA VAL A 80 16.90 23.04 -12.85
C VAL A 80 15.69 22.24 -13.33
N LEU A 81 15.13 22.57 -14.50
CA LEU A 81 14.03 21.81 -15.10
C LEU A 81 14.40 20.35 -15.37
N ALA A 82 15.58 20.10 -15.93
CA ALA A 82 16.06 18.74 -16.17
C ALA A 82 16.21 17.96 -14.85
N ALA A 83 16.80 18.58 -13.83
CA ALA A 83 16.94 18.00 -12.51
C ALA A 83 15.59 17.75 -11.82
N LYS A 84 14.59 18.62 -12.05
CA LYS A 84 13.20 18.44 -11.58
C LYS A 84 12.54 17.25 -12.26
N THR A 85 12.59 17.16 -13.59
CA THR A 85 12.00 16.03 -14.32
C THR A 85 12.63 14.69 -13.95
N GLU A 86 13.95 14.68 -13.70
CA GLU A 86 14.62 13.46 -13.27
C GLU A 86 14.20 13.06 -11.86
N ALA A 87 13.96 14.03 -10.97
CA ALA A 87 13.41 13.74 -9.65
C ALA A 87 11.99 13.18 -9.72
N GLU A 88 11.14 13.74 -10.57
CA GLU A 88 9.77 13.28 -10.77
C GLU A 88 9.75 11.85 -11.31
N ARG A 89 10.68 11.50 -12.21
CA ARG A 89 10.86 10.11 -12.69
C ARG A 89 11.27 9.16 -11.58
N VAL A 90 12.31 9.52 -10.80
CA VAL A 90 12.77 8.71 -9.67
C VAL A 90 11.65 8.54 -8.64
N ARG A 91 10.89 9.61 -8.36
CA ARG A 91 9.73 9.60 -7.46
C ARG A 91 8.67 8.62 -7.97
N ALA A 92 8.25 8.74 -9.24
CA ALA A 92 7.25 7.85 -9.83
C ALA A 92 7.70 6.38 -9.84
N GLU A 93 8.99 6.10 -10.06
CA GLU A 93 9.54 4.75 -9.98
C GLU A 93 9.50 4.20 -8.54
N LEU A 94 9.87 5.01 -7.54
CA LEU A 94 9.79 4.63 -6.13
C LEU A 94 8.34 4.39 -5.69
N GLU A 95 7.40 5.25 -6.08
CA GLU A 95 5.96 5.09 -5.81
C GLU A 95 5.42 3.80 -6.43
N LYS A 96 5.80 3.49 -7.68
CA LYS A 96 5.44 2.22 -8.32
C LYS A 96 5.98 1.02 -7.55
N ARG A 97 7.25 1.09 -7.10
CA ARG A 97 7.87 0.01 -6.31
C ARG A 97 7.23 -0.15 -4.94
N LEU A 98 6.81 0.93 -4.29
CA LEU A 98 6.04 0.88 -3.05
C LEU A 98 4.70 0.18 -3.25
N ALA A 99 3.97 0.51 -4.32
CA ALA A 99 2.71 -0.16 -4.65
C ALA A 99 2.89 -1.65 -4.93
N GLU A 100 3.98 -2.05 -5.61
CA GLU A 100 4.31 -3.45 -5.86
C GLU A 100 4.62 -4.21 -4.55
N LEU A 101 5.45 -3.63 -3.68
CA LEU A 101 5.79 -4.21 -2.38
C LEU A 101 4.58 -4.27 -1.44
N GLY A 102 3.67 -3.29 -1.49
CA GLY A 102 2.42 -3.28 -0.74
C GLY A 102 1.53 -4.47 -1.11
N ARG A 103 1.33 -4.72 -2.41
CA ARG A 103 0.59 -5.90 -2.89
C ARG A 103 1.27 -7.21 -2.51
N GLU A 104 2.60 -7.25 -2.54
CA GLU A 104 3.34 -8.45 -2.11
C GLU A 104 3.15 -8.71 -0.61
N ARG A 105 3.19 -7.66 0.22
CA ARG A 105 2.92 -7.75 1.66
C ARG A 105 1.52 -8.30 1.92
N GLU A 106 0.49 -7.76 1.28
CA GLU A 106 -0.90 -8.25 1.42
C GLU A 106 -1.02 -9.73 1.06
N ARG A 107 -0.41 -10.15 -0.06
CA ARG A 107 -0.39 -11.55 -0.47
C ARG A 107 0.29 -12.45 0.56
N GLN A 108 1.41 -12.02 1.11
CA GLN A 108 2.15 -12.77 2.13
C GLN A 108 1.36 -12.83 3.44
N GLN A 109 0.70 -11.75 3.82
CA GLN A 109 -0.12 -11.68 5.02
C GLN A 109 -1.35 -12.59 4.91
N HIS A 110 -2.06 -12.57 3.79
CA HIS A 110 -3.15 -13.53 3.55
C HIS A 110 -2.67 -14.98 3.44
N ALA A 111 -1.45 -15.23 2.95
CA ALA A 111 -0.88 -16.58 2.96
C ALA A 111 -0.57 -17.04 4.39
N LEU A 112 -0.07 -16.16 5.24
CA LEU A 112 0.20 -16.43 6.65
C LEU A 112 -1.11 -16.67 7.42
N GLU A 113 -2.10 -15.79 7.25
CA GLU A 113 -3.43 -15.94 7.88
C GLU A 113 -4.11 -17.24 7.45
N ARG A 114 -4.01 -17.61 6.16
CA ARG A 114 -4.52 -18.90 5.69
C ARG A 114 -3.78 -20.07 6.33
N ALA A 115 -2.45 -20.02 6.40
CA ALA A 115 -1.68 -21.06 7.07
C ALA A 115 -2.05 -21.19 8.56
N GLN A 116 -2.21 -20.08 9.27
CA GLN A 116 -2.64 -20.07 10.67
C GLN A 116 -4.08 -20.56 10.86
N ARG A 117 -5.01 -20.19 9.97
CA ARG A 117 -6.38 -20.74 10.00
C ARG A 117 -6.39 -22.23 9.68
N GLU A 118 -5.60 -22.65 8.70
CA GLU A 118 -5.36 -24.07 8.40
C GLU A 118 -4.79 -24.77 9.63
N GLN A 119 -3.93 -24.15 10.44
CA GLN A 119 -3.42 -24.73 11.69
C GLN A 119 -4.51 -24.94 12.73
N LEU A 120 -5.39 -23.95 12.91
CA LEU A 120 -6.50 -24.04 13.85
C LEU A 120 -7.51 -25.09 13.39
N SER A 121 -7.78 -25.16 12.08
CA SER A 121 -8.70 -26.15 11.50
C SER A 121 -8.08 -27.54 11.39
N SER A 122 -6.79 -27.68 11.09
CA SER A 122 -6.11 -28.97 11.02
C SER A 122 -5.90 -29.57 12.39
N ARG A 123 -5.86 -28.76 13.45
CA ARG A 123 -5.99 -29.23 14.82
C ARG A 123 -7.29 -30.03 15.05
N ASP A 124 -8.32 -29.77 14.24
CA ASP A 124 -9.61 -30.48 14.27
C ASP A 124 -9.74 -31.55 13.15
N VAL A 125 -8.91 -31.51 12.09
CA VAL A 125 -9.08 -32.33 10.86
C VAL A 125 -7.88 -33.23 10.49
N SER A 126 -6.69 -33.07 11.10
CA SER A 126 -5.59 -34.05 10.99
C SER A 126 -6.10 -35.39 11.49
N ILE A 127 -5.95 -36.47 10.70
CA ILE A 127 -6.43 -37.85 10.94
C ILE A 127 -7.18 -37.93 12.25
N SER A 128 -8.51 -37.69 12.19
CA SER A 128 -9.34 -37.53 13.38
C SER A 128 -8.88 -38.53 14.45
N PRO A 129 -8.73 -38.13 15.73
CA PRO A 129 -8.52 -39.08 16.81
C PRO A 129 -9.45 -40.30 16.69
N GLU A 130 -10.63 -40.11 16.09
CA GLU A 130 -11.59 -41.15 15.74
C GLU A 130 -11.12 -42.13 14.65
N ALA A 131 -10.38 -41.68 13.62
CA ALA A 131 -9.82 -42.53 12.57
C ALA A 131 -8.65 -43.39 13.09
N PHE A 132 -7.80 -42.83 13.95
CA PHE A 132 -6.80 -43.62 14.69
C PHE A 132 -7.49 -44.59 15.67
N ALA A 133 -8.53 -44.13 16.38
CA ALA A 133 -9.32 -45.01 17.25
C ALA A 133 -10.11 -46.06 16.45
N GLU A 134 -10.49 -45.79 15.20
CA GLU A 134 -11.11 -46.78 14.32
C GLU A 134 -10.09 -47.81 13.84
N LEU A 135 -8.88 -47.38 13.47
CA LEU A 135 -7.78 -48.29 13.15
C LEU A 135 -7.44 -49.17 14.36
N GLU A 136 -7.35 -48.58 15.55
CA GLU A 136 -7.13 -49.30 16.81
C GLU A 136 -8.25 -50.30 17.07
N ARG A 137 -9.52 -49.89 16.92
CA ARG A 137 -10.68 -50.79 17.05
C ARG A 137 -10.64 -51.93 16.04
N ARG A 138 -10.28 -51.67 14.78
CA ARG A 138 -10.14 -52.70 13.73
C ARG A 138 -8.99 -53.64 14.03
N LEU A 139 -7.84 -53.14 14.51
CA LEU A 139 -6.70 -53.96 14.90
C LEU A 139 -7.05 -54.85 16.10
N ARG A 140 -7.70 -54.31 17.13
CA ARG A 140 -8.23 -55.07 18.27
C ARG A 140 -9.23 -56.14 17.80
N HIS A 141 -10.15 -55.79 16.90
CA HIS A 141 -11.13 -56.74 16.37
C HIS A 141 -10.49 -57.86 15.55
N LEU A 142 -9.53 -57.55 14.68
CA LEU A 142 -8.77 -58.56 13.92
C LEU A 142 -7.94 -59.45 14.86
N PHE A 143 -7.40 -58.88 15.93
CA PHE A 143 -6.68 -59.63 16.96
C PHE A 143 -7.62 -60.59 17.70
N ASP A 144 -8.79 -60.12 18.13
CA ASP A 144 -9.81 -60.96 18.78
C ASP A 144 -10.29 -62.09 17.84
N GLN A 145 -10.46 -61.80 16.55
CA GLN A 145 -10.78 -62.79 15.52
C GLN A 145 -9.63 -63.79 15.29
N LEU A 146 -8.37 -63.37 15.39
CA LEU A 146 -7.23 -64.27 15.21
C LEU A 146 -7.06 -65.19 16.44
N MET A 147 -7.34 -64.66 17.62
CA MET A 147 -7.40 -65.39 18.90
C MET A 147 -8.70 -66.18 19.10
N ASN A 148 -9.44 -66.43 18.00
CA ASN A 148 -10.73 -67.10 17.97
C ASN A 148 -10.81 -68.36 18.84
N GLU A 149 -12.05 -68.69 19.21
CA GLU A 149 -12.40 -69.83 20.06
C GLU A 149 -11.78 -71.16 19.63
N GLN A 150 -11.46 -71.37 18.34
CA GLN A 150 -10.81 -72.59 17.88
C GLN A 150 -9.40 -72.79 18.45
N GLN A 151 -8.59 -71.74 18.55
CA GLN A 151 -7.27 -71.82 19.17
C GLN A 151 -7.38 -71.98 20.69
N ARG A 152 -8.37 -71.33 21.31
CA ARG A 152 -8.64 -71.49 22.75
C ARG A 152 -9.14 -72.89 23.08
N ARG A 153 -9.97 -73.50 22.22
CA ARG A 153 -10.45 -74.89 22.37
C ARG A 153 -9.33 -75.90 22.21
N SER A 154 -8.48 -75.76 21.19
CA SER A 154 -7.33 -76.66 21.01
C SER A 154 -6.32 -76.56 22.15
N LEU A 155 -6.12 -75.37 22.73
CA LEU A 155 -5.24 -75.18 23.89
C LEU A 155 -5.88 -75.61 25.22
N ALA A 156 -7.21 -75.57 25.34
CA ALA A 156 -7.92 -76.09 26.50
C ALA A 156 -7.77 -77.62 26.63
N GLU A 157 -7.70 -78.34 25.51
CA GLU A 157 -7.43 -79.80 25.48
C GLU A 157 -6.02 -80.15 25.97
N ILE A 158 -5.04 -79.24 25.80
CA ILE A 158 -3.65 -79.43 26.22
C ILE A 158 -3.46 -79.13 27.72
N GLY A 159 -4.36 -78.35 28.33
CA GLY A 159 -4.47 -78.16 29.78
C GLY A 159 -4.37 -76.71 30.28
N PRO A 160 -4.65 -76.46 31.57
CA PRO A 160 -4.87 -75.12 32.12
C PRO A 160 -3.63 -74.21 32.15
N ARG A 161 -2.42 -74.78 32.07
CA ARG A 161 -1.18 -74.00 31.98
C ARG A 161 -1.01 -73.33 30.62
N ALA A 162 -1.42 -73.99 29.53
CA ALA A 162 -1.33 -73.44 28.17
C ALA A 162 -2.27 -72.23 27.98
N LEU A 163 -3.47 -72.29 28.56
CA LEU A 163 -4.43 -71.18 28.56
C LEU A 163 -3.91 -69.94 29.30
N LYS A 164 -3.24 -70.12 30.44
CA LYS A 164 -2.62 -69.01 31.19
C LYS A 164 -1.51 -68.34 30.38
N GLY A 165 -0.61 -69.14 29.79
CA GLY A 165 0.47 -68.61 28.93
C GLY A 165 -0.04 -67.83 27.73
N LEU A 166 -1.11 -68.30 27.08
CA LEU A 166 -1.75 -67.58 25.99
C LEU A 166 -2.32 -66.23 26.44
N SER A 167 -3.01 -66.19 27.58
CA SER A 167 -3.59 -64.95 28.11
C SER A 167 -2.55 -63.93 28.59
N GLU A 168 -1.35 -64.38 28.98
CA GLU A 168 -0.21 -63.51 29.30
C GLU A 168 0.39 -62.93 28.02
N PHE A 169 0.58 -63.78 27.01
CA PHE A 169 1.05 -63.36 25.69
C PHE A 169 0.08 -62.39 24.98
N GLU A 170 -1.23 -62.63 25.04
CA GLU A 170 -2.26 -61.71 24.51
C GLU A 170 -2.14 -60.32 25.17
N ARG A 171 -1.99 -60.27 26.49
CA ARG A 171 -1.83 -59.01 27.23
C ARG A 171 -0.53 -58.30 26.88
N GLU A 172 0.55 -59.03 26.68
CA GLU A 172 1.84 -58.48 26.30
C GLU A 172 1.83 -57.93 24.87
N LEU A 173 1.24 -58.67 23.92
CA LEU A 173 1.05 -58.21 22.55
C LEU A 173 0.14 -56.99 22.46
N ALA A 174 -0.99 -56.97 23.18
CA ALA A 174 -1.89 -55.82 23.20
C ALA A 174 -1.18 -54.56 23.71
N ARG A 175 -0.38 -54.68 24.78
CA ARG A 175 0.46 -53.58 25.27
C ARG A 175 1.47 -53.12 24.22
N MET A 176 2.13 -54.05 23.53
CA MET A 176 3.11 -53.72 22.49
C MET A 176 2.47 -52.98 21.30
N ILE A 177 1.28 -53.39 20.89
CA ILE A 177 0.52 -52.71 19.82
C ILE A 177 0.11 -51.30 20.28
N ASP A 178 -0.42 -51.15 21.48
CA ASP A 178 -0.82 -49.85 22.04
C ASP A 178 0.38 -48.90 22.14
N GLU A 179 1.55 -49.41 22.58
CA GLU A 179 2.79 -48.63 22.62
C GLU A 179 3.28 -48.21 21.23
N LEU A 180 3.23 -49.10 20.24
CA LEU A 180 3.64 -48.79 18.86
C LEU A 180 2.69 -47.77 18.22
N LEU A 181 1.38 -47.92 18.40
CA LEU A 181 0.38 -46.97 17.91
C LEU A 181 0.54 -45.60 18.57
N ALA A 182 0.76 -45.56 19.89
CA ALA A 182 1.01 -44.30 20.59
C ALA A 182 2.27 -43.61 20.08
N ARG A 183 3.38 -44.35 19.91
CA ARG A 183 4.64 -43.81 19.37
C ARG A 183 4.47 -43.29 17.95
N GLU A 184 3.79 -44.03 17.07
CA GLU A 184 3.62 -43.63 15.68
C GLU A 184 2.68 -42.43 15.54
N ARG A 185 1.61 -42.39 16.34
CA ARG A 185 0.71 -41.23 16.43
C ARG A 185 1.47 -39.99 16.89
N ASP A 186 2.23 -40.09 17.98
CA ASP A 186 2.97 -38.95 18.52
C ASP A 186 4.06 -38.50 17.54
N ARG A 187 4.72 -39.44 16.85
CA ARG A 187 5.69 -39.14 15.79
C ARG A 187 5.03 -38.38 14.64
N TYR A 188 3.95 -38.90 14.07
CA TYR A 188 3.24 -38.26 12.96
C TYR A 188 2.78 -36.84 13.31
N LEU A 189 2.10 -36.69 14.45
CA LEU A 189 1.65 -35.36 14.92
C LEU A 189 2.81 -34.41 15.17
N SER A 190 3.94 -34.90 15.66
CA SER A 190 5.13 -34.07 15.85
C SER A 190 5.78 -33.64 14.53
N GLU A 191 5.80 -34.52 13.52
CA GLU A 191 6.35 -34.24 12.20
C GLU A 191 5.46 -33.22 11.47
N GLU A 192 4.14 -33.42 11.46
CA GLU A 192 3.17 -32.49 10.86
C GLU A 192 3.25 -31.10 11.49
N ARG A 193 3.31 -31.01 12.83
CA ARG A 193 3.49 -29.73 13.54
C ARG A 193 4.80 -29.06 13.16
N ARG A 194 5.90 -29.81 13.10
CA ARG A 194 7.22 -29.26 12.71
C ARG A 194 7.23 -28.74 11.28
N GLU A 195 6.60 -29.44 10.34
CA GLU A 195 6.50 -28.98 8.96
C GLU A 195 5.67 -27.70 8.85
N HIS A 196 4.57 -27.64 9.59
CA HIS A 196 3.73 -26.46 9.64
C HIS A 196 4.45 -25.26 10.27
N ASP A 197 5.10 -25.44 11.42
CA ASP A 197 5.88 -24.41 12.10
C ASP A 197 6.99 -23.87 11.18
N ARG A 198 7.67 -24.74 10.43
CA ARG A 198 8.66 -24.32 9.41
C ARG A 198 8.03 -23.46 8.31
N ARG A 199 6.82 -23.80 7.86
CA ARG A 199 6.09 -23.03 6.83
C ARG A 199 5.70 -21.65 7.36
N VAL A 200 5.19 -21.57 8.59
CA VAL A 200 4.86 -20.32 9.27
C VAL A 200 6.12 -19.46 9.43
N GLU A 201 7.20 -20.02 9.97
CA GLU A 201 8.46 -19.31 10.17
C GLU A 201 9.03 -18.75 8.85
N LEU A 202 8.94 -19.51 7.76
CA LEU A 202 9.38 -19.07 6.44
C LEU A 202 8.54 -17.89 5.92
N LEU A 203 7.22 -17.92 6.12
CA LEU A 203 6.32 -16.82 5.73
C LEU A 203 6.60 -15.57 6.57
N GLU A 204 6.78 -15.70 7.88
CA GLU A 204 7.13 -14.59 8.76
C GLU A 204 8.47 -13.94 8.38
N ARG A 205 9.49 -14.76 8.08
CA ARG A 205 10.78 -14.27 7.59
C ARG A 205 10.65 -13.53 6.26
N ARG A 206 9.77 -13.97 5.36
CA ARG A 206 9.49 -13.27 4.09
C ARG A 206 8.78 -11.95 4.34
N LEU A 207 7.76 -11.93 5.20
CA LEU A 207 7.04 -10.72 5.59
C LEU A 207 7.99 -9.68 6.21
N ALA A 208 8.89 -10.12 7.08
CA ALA A 208 9.92 -9.27 7.66
C ALA A 208 10.87 -8.67 6.60
N LYS A 209 11.22 -9.43 5.56
CA LYS A 209 12.04 -8.93 4.43
C LYS A 209 11.28 -7.89 3.61
N VAL A 210 10.02 -8.15 3.27
CA VAL A 210 9.18 -7.20 2.52
C VAL A 210 8.98 -5.91 3.32
N ASN A 211 8.70 -6.00 4.61
CA ASN A 211 8.57 -4.83 5.49
C ASN A 211 9.86 -4.00 5.56
N ARG A 212 11.04 -4.64 5.60
CA ARG A 212 12.32 -3.92 5.53
C ARG A 212 12.51 -3.22 4.19
N ALA A 213 12.17 -3.88 3.08
CA ALA A 213 12.26 -3.29 1.75
C ALA A 213 11.28 -2.10 1.59
N LEU A 214 10.07 -2.20 2.14
CA LEU A 214 9.11 -1.09 2.22
C LEU A 214 9.69 0.08 3.01
N ALA A 215 10.13 -0.14 4.24
CA ALA A 215 10.71 0.92 5.08
C ALA A 215 11.92 1.61 4.42
N GLU A 216 12.78 0.84 3.72
CA GLU A 216 13.90 1.41 2.99
C GLU A 216 13.45 2.26 1.79
N THR A 217 12.45 1.80 1.03
CA THR A 217 11.93 2.53 -0.14
C THR A 217 11.14 3.78 0.27
N GLU A 218 10.37 3.72 1.36
CA GLU A 218 9.71 4.89 1.98
C GLU A 218 10.74 5.94 2.42
N LYS A 219 11.81 5.51 3.10
CA LYS A 219 12.90 6.41 3.51
C LYS A 219 13.58 7.07 2.31
N ARG A 220 13.79 6.34 1.21
CA ARG A 220 14.36 6.89 -0.03
C ARG A 220 13.39 7.90 -0.67
N LEU A 221 12.10 7.61 -0.68
CA LEU A 221 11.09 8.54 -1.19
C LEU A 221 11.07 9.83 -0.35
N GLU A 222 11.09 9.71 0.98
CA GLU A 222 11.16 10.84 1.90
C GLU A 222 12.42 11.69 1.66
N GLN A 223 13.58 11.05 1.42
CA GLN A 223 14.81 11.74 1.08
C GLN A 223 14.71 12.49 -0.25
N VAL A 224 14.09 11.91 -1.29
CA VAL A 224 13.88 12.58 -2.58
C VAL A 224 12.98 13.80 -2.42
N VAL A 225 11.93 13.68 -1.61
CA VAL A 225 11.00 14.78 -1.28
C VAL A 225 11.72 15.89 -0.53
N LYS A 226 12.48 15.57 0.52
CA LYS A 226 13.25 16.53 1.33
C LYS A 226 14.37 17.21 0.55
N ALA A 227 15.14 16.44 -0.23
CA ALA A 227 16.35 16.93 -0.88
C ALA A 227 16.09 17.94 -1.99
N LYS A 228 14.91 17.93 -2.61
CA LYS A 228 14.68 18.77 -3.79
C LYS A 228 13.77 19.97 -3.57
N SER A 229 13.25 20.18 -2.35
CA SER A 229 12.27 21.25 -2.07
C SER A 229 11.26 21.37 -3.21
N VAL A 230 10.92 20.23 -3.80
CA VAL A 230 9.82 20.10 -4.73
C VAL A 230 8.66 20.26 -3.78
N ASP A 231 8.15 21.49 -3.71
CA ASP A 231 6.82 21.77 -3.20
C ASP A 231 5.98 20.57 -3.64
N PRO A 232 5.47 19.72 -2.71
CA PRO A 232 5.19 18.30 -2.94
C PRO A 232 4.22 17.94 -4.09
N GLY A 233 3.89 18.90 -4.94
CA GLY A 233 2.62 19.07 -5.56
C GLY A 233 1.63 19.26 -4.43
N ILE A 234 0.53 19.93 -4.71
CA ILE A 234 -0.71 19.51 -4.07
C ILE A 234 -0.99 18.12 -4.65
N ALA A 235 -0.22 17.11 -4.21
CA ALA A 235 -0.50 15.71 -4.45
C ALA A 235 -1.83 15.51 -3.75
N SER A 236 -2.92 15.53 -4.52
CA SER A 236 -4.27 15.15 -4.12
C SER A 236 -4.38 14.86 -2.63
N VAL A 237 -4.43 15.91 -1.82
CA VAL A 237 -4.57 15.83 -0.35
C VAL A 237 -5.95 15.26 0.02
N TYR A 238 -6.77 14.93 -0.98
CA TYR A 238 -8.09 14.33 -0.86
C TYR A 238 -8.05 12.81 -1.14
N ASP A 239 -7.18 12.05 -0.47
CA ASP A 239 -7.47 10.62 -0.24
C ASP A 239 -8.38 10.47 1.00
N THR A 240 -8.46 11.52 1.80
CA THR A 240 -9.57 11.79 2.71
C THR A 240 -10.18 13.12 2.29
N VAL A 241 -11.32 13.08 1.61
CA VAL A 241 -12.20 14.25 1.54
C VAL A 241 -12.44 14.64 2.99
N GLN A 242 -11.86 15.75 3.45
CA GLN A 242 -12.28 16.38 4.69
C GLN A 242 -13.79 16.59 4.53
N GLY A 243 -14.57 15.76 5.22
CA GLY A 243 -16.03 15.85 5.16
C GLY A 243 -16.44 17.28 5.46
N LEU A 244 -17.38 17.81 4.69
CA LEU A 244 -18.04 19.05 5.05
C LEU A 244 -18.60 18.87 6.47
N ASP A 245 -18.28 19.79 7.37
CA ASP A 245 -18.83 19.78 8.73
C ASP A 245 -20.34 19.97 8.65
N ALA A 246 -21.11 19.02 9.19
CA ALA A 246 -22.57 19.05 9.13
C ALA A 246 -23.17 20.25 9.90
N SER A 247 -22.38 20.86 10.79
CA SER A 247 -22.76 22.06 11.54
C SER A 247 -22.50 23.38 10.80
N ASP A 248 -21.86 23.35 9.62
CA ASP A 248 -21.58 24.56 8.83
C ASP A 248 -22.88 25.14 8.24
N PRO A 249 -23.23 26.41 8.50
CA PRO A 249 -24.43 27.05 7.93
C PRO A 249 -24.43 27.11 6.40
N ALA A 250 -23.25 26.96 5.76
CA ALA A 250 -23.10 26.88 4.31
C ALA A 250 -22.97 25.44 3.77
N TYR A 251 -23.20 24.41 4.58
CA TYR A 251 -23.06 23.00 4.21
C TYR A 251 -23.79 22.64 2.91
N GLY A 252 -25.06 23.01 2.78
CA GLY A 252 -25.87 22.71 1.58
C GLY A 252 -25.28 23.30 0.30
N ARG A 253 -24.88 24.58 0.34
CA ARG A 253 -24.28 25.27 -0.82
C ARG A 253 -22.91 24.72 -1.16
N LYS A 254 -22.08 24.38 -0.16
CA LYS A 254 -20.77 23.75 -0.39
C LYS A 254 -20.91 22.33 -0.96
N ARG A 255 -21.91 21.57 -0.51
CA ARG A 255 -22.23 20.24 -1.03
C ARG A 255 -22.63 20.29 -2.51
N GLU A 256 -23.54 21.19 -2.87
CA GLU A 256 -23.95 21.41 -4.26
C GLU A 256 -22.76 21.79 -5.14
N LEU A 257 -21.89 22.70 -4.67
CA LEU A 257 -20.73 23.15 -5.43
C LEU A 257 -19.68 22.04 -5.61
N LEU A 258 -19.45 21.22 -4.58
CA LEU A 258 -18.58 20.03 -4.68
C LEU A 258 -19.16 18.97 -5.62
N HIS A 259 -20.47 18.78 -5.65
CA HIS A 259 -21.14 17.87 -6.57
C HIS A 259 -20.94 18.32 -8.03
N VAL A 260 -21.10 19.61 -8.32
CA VAL A 260 -20.81 20.16 -9.66
C VAL A 260 -19.35 19.94 -10.06
N ILE A 261 -18.40 20.22 -9.16
CA ILE A 261 -16.96 19.99 -9.41
C ILE A 261 -16.67 18.50 -9.64
N PHE A 262 -17.33 17.60 -8.91
CA PHE A 262 -17.19 16.16 -9.07
C PHE A 262 -17.64 15.69 -10.46
N LEU A 263 -18.81 16.16 -10.93
CA LEU A 263 -19.32 15.84 -12.26
C LEU A 263 -18.41 16.37 -13.37
N GLU A 264 -17.93 17.60 -13.24
CA GLU A 264 -16.99 18.20 -14.20
C GLU A 264 -15.66 17.41 -14.26
N ASN A 265 -15.17 16.98 -13.09
CA ASN A 265 -13.96 16.15 -13.01
C ASN A 265 -14.15 14.76 -13.62
N LEU A 266 -15.33 14.16 -13.48
CA LEU A 266 -15.69 12.89 -14.14
C LEU A 266 -15.71 13.04 -15.67
N GLU A 267 -16.28 14.15 -16.16
CA GLU A 267 -16.32 14.47 -17.59
C GLU A 267 -14.91 14.68 -18.16
N LEU A 268 -14.05 15.43 -17.45
CA LEU A 268 -12.64 15.62 -17.81
C LEU A 268 -11.84 14.31 -17.82
N GLN A 269 -12.21 13.34 -16.96
CA GLN A 269 -11.60 12.02 -16.90
C GLN A 269 -12.17 11.03 -17.94
N GLY A 270 -13.22 11.41 -18.68
CA GLY A 270 -13.84 10.57 -19.70
C GLY A 270 -14.54 9.32 -19.14
N LYS A 271 -14.97 9.35 -17.87
CA LYS A 271 -15.74 8.26 -17.26
C LYS A 271 -17.24 8.49 -17.52
N PRO A 272 -18.03 7.43 -17.74
CA PRO A 272 -19.47 7.57 -17.89
C PRO A 272 -20.08 8.09 -16.57
N ILE A 273 -20.91 9.12 -16.67
CA ILE A 273 -21.71 9.65 -15.55
C ILE A 273 -22.98 8.81 -15.49
N GLU A 274 -23.11 7.97 -14.46
CA GLU A 274 -24.31 7.18 -14.25
C GLU A 274 -25.47 8.09 -13.79
N PRO A 275 -26.73 7.74 -14.04
CA PRO A 275 -27.88 8.55 -13.62
C PRO A 275 -27.94 8.76 -12.09
N GLU A 276 -27.42 7.81 -11.32
CA GLU A 276 -27.29 7.90 -9.85
C GLU A 276 -26.31 8.99 -9.40
N ASP A 277 -25.32 9.34 -10.23
CA ASP A 277 -24.36 10.40 -9.92
C ASP A 277 -24.94 11.80 -10.15
N ARG A 278 -26.09 11.92 -10.85
CA ARG A 278 -26.69 13.22 -11.21
C ARG A 278 -27.60 13.78 -10.13
N GLU A 279 -28.13 12.93 -9.27
CA GLU A 279 -28.98 13.35 -8.17
C GLU A 279 -28.15 13.48 -6.88
N PRO A 280 -28.08 14.67 -6.26
CA PRO A 280 -27.43 14.79 -4.95
C PRO A 280 -28.22 13.92 -3.98
N GLN A 281 -27.63 12.83 -3.47
CA GLN A 281 -28.27 11.97 -2.49
C GLN A 281 -28.82 12.83 -1.33
N ALA A 282 -30.15 12.94 -1.28
CA ALA A 282 -30.83 13.97 -0.51
C ALA A 282 -31.02 13.61 0.97
N SER A 283 -30.66 12.41 1.40
CA SER A 283 -30.76 12.02 2.80
C SER A 283 -29.49 12.44 3.56
N ALA A 284 -29.53 13.63 4.15
CA ALA A 284 -28.85 13.76 5.44
C ALA A 284 -29.46 12.67 6.37
N PRO A 285 -28.66 11.90 7.13
CA PRO A 285 -29.24 11.00 8.12
C PRO A 285 -30.17 11.83 9.01
N GLU A 286 -31.43 11.40 9.17
CA GLU A 286 -32.32 12.05 10.11
C GLU A 286 -31.65 12.00 11.49
N PRO A 287 -31.77 13.04 12.33
CA PRO A 287 -31.12 13.07 13.65
C PRO A 287 -31.47 11.85 14.53
N ASP A 288 -32.56 11.14 14.22
CA ASP A 288 -32.98 9.89 14.87
C ASP A 288 -32.22 8.62 14.39
N ASP A 289 -31.51 8.67 13.24
CA ASP A 289 -30.68 7.58 12.72
C ASP A 289 -29.24 7.62 13.24
N LEU A 290 -28.87 8.62 14.03
CA LEU A 290 -27.58 8.66 14.71
C LEU A 290 -27.61 7.67 15.89
N PRO A 291 -26.61 6.78 16.02
CA PRO A 291 -26.52 5.91 17.19
C PRO A 291 -26.46 6.79 18.45
N PRO A 292 -27.20 6.43 19.52
CA PRO A 292 -27.20 7.21 20.74
C PRO A 292 -25.76 7.39 21.24
N PRO A 293 -25.40 8.56 21.76
CA PRO A 293 -24.06 8.80 22.27
C PRO A 293 -23.73 7.75 23.33
N PRO A 294 -22.47 7.26 23.38
CA PRO A 294 -22.07 6.30 24.40
C PRO A 294 -22.35 6.87 25.80
N PRO A 295 -22.71 6.01 26.78
CA PRO A 295 -23.24 6.45 28.09
C PRO A 295 -22.30 7.37 28.90
N ASP A 296 -21.02 7.46 28.52
CA ASP A 296 -20.01 8.28 29.17
C ASP A 296 -19.71 9.61 28.44
N PHE A 297 -20.44 9.93 27.36
CA PHE A 297 -20.26 11.18 26.63
C PHE A 297 -20.98 12.33 27.35
N ALA A 298 -20.27 12.98 28.29
CA ALA A 298 -20.72 14.23 28.86
C ALA A 298 -20.53 15.37 27.84
N PRO A 299 -21.60 16.08 27.41
CA PRO A 299 -21.44 17.21 26.52
C PRO A 299 -20.53 18.26 27.19
N PRO A 300 -19.67 18.93 26.41
CA PRO A 300 -18.82 20.00 26.94
C PRO A 300 -19.72 21.07 27.58
N ARG A 301 -19.43 21.42 28.85
CA ARG A 301 -20.16 22.45 29.58
C ARG A 301 -20.07 23.77 28.81
N GLU A 302 -21.21 24.38 28.51
CA GLU A 302 -21.34 25.64 27.76
C GLU A 302 -20.73 26.86 28.49
N ASP A 303 -20.24 26.68 29.72
CA ASP A 303 -19.69 27.74 30.57
C ASP A 303 -18.32 28.29 30.12
N LEU A 304 -17.75 27.83 29.00
CA LEU A 304 -16.38 28.18 28.55
C LEU A 304 -16.29 29.13 27.34
N ILE A 305 -17.40 29.65 26.82
CA ILE A 305 -17.38 30.48 25.59
C ILE A 305 -17.44 32.01 25.86
N MET A 306 -17.51 32.46 27.13
CA MET A 306 -17.73 33.89 27.45
C MET A 306 -16.50 34.71 27.89
N GLU A 307 -15.26 34.30 27.59
CA GLU A 307 -14.08 35.15 27.90
C GLU A 307 -12.94 35.04 26.87
N THR A 308 -13.13 35.59 25.68
CA THR A 308 -12.02 36.24 24.94
C THR A 308 -12.57 37.29 23.98
N ALA A 309 -12.85 38.47 24.50
CA ALA A 309 -12.92 39.71 23.73
C ALA A 309 -12.00 40.73 24.39
N PHE A 310 -10.73 40.74 23.98
CA PHE A 310 -9.79 41.85 24.10
C PHE A 310 -8.84 41.83 22.91
#